data_AF-A0A1T2KU62-F1
#
_entry.id   AF-A0A1T2KU62-F1
#
_cell.length_a   1.000
_cell.length_b   1.000
_cell.length_c   1.000
_cell.angle_alpha   90.00
_cell.angle_beta   90.00
_cell.angle_gamma   90.00
#
_symmetry.space_group_name_H-M   'P 1'
#
loop_
_entity.id
_entity.type
_entity.pdbx_description
1 polymer ?
#
loop_
_entity_poly.entity_id
_entity_poly.type
_entity_poly.pdbx_seq_one_letter_code
_entity_poly.pdbx_strand_id
1 'polypeptide(L)'
;MEELLTRMGAISRFPEIQYWTVTGKFWRPLIAEAYALSGNDGSLKRDDFDPAELIPGEDLFIWQKENTFAGKVMYRLRVKERSESRLVIEAENTQTVWFFIFPILDPGEYQFIYFLEQESDETWRYYSLMRMSSGWNPYEEGYEEHYINRAVALFRYVAGIPADQEPPAAP
;
A
#
# COMPACT_ATOMS: atom_id res chain seq x y z
N MET A 1 -9.47 -16.03 -3.37
CA MET A 1 -9.11 -14.95 -4.33
C MET A 1 -10.12 -13.81 -4.33
N GLU A 2 -11.41 -14.03 -4.60
CA GLU A 2 -12.39 -12.93 -4.72
C GLU A 2 -12.41 -11.97 -3.53
N GLU A 3 -12.47 -12.48 -2.30
CA GLU A 3 -12.45 -11.60 -1.12
C GLU A 3 -11.16 -10.77 -0.99
N LEU A 4 -10.02 -11.33 -1.41
CA LEU A 4 -8.74 -10.61 -1.45
C LEU A 4 -8.84 -9.45 -2.44
N LEU A 5 -9.36 -9.69 -3.63
CA LEU A 5 -9.56 -8.65 -4.65
C LEU A 5 -10.55 -7.59 -4.19
N THR A 6 -11.64 -7.97 -3.52
CA THR A 6 -12.58 -7.02 -2.90
C THR A 6 -11.86 -6.10 -1.92
N ARG A 7 -11.01 -6.64 -1.05
CA ARG A 7 -10.23 -5.83 -0.08
C ARG A 7 -9.20 -4.94 -0.78
N MET A 8 -8.52 -5.46 -1.80
CA MET A 8 -7.54 -4.69 -2.58
C MET A 8 -8.19 -3.57 -3.40
N GLY A 9 -9.39 -3.78 -3.91
CA GLY A 9 -10.17 -2.80 -4.67
C GLY A 9 -10.81 -1.71 -3.79
N ALA A 10 -11.07 -2.01 -2.52
CA ALA A 10 -11.67 -1.11 -1.53
C ALA A 10 -10.69 -0.02 -1.03
N ILE A 11 -10.17 0.81 -1.95
CA ILE A 11 -9.18 1.85 -1.66
C ILE A 11 -9.67 2.83 -0.58
N SER A 12 -10.96 3.17 -0.59
CA SER A 12 -11.57 4.05 0.40
C SER A 12 -11.50 3.53 1.84
N ARG A 13 -11.28 2.21 2.02
CA ARG A 13 -11.14 1.55 3.33
C ARG A 13 -9.70 1.46 3.82
N PHE A 14 -8.71 1.84 3.02
CA PHE A 14 -7.30 1.84 3.45
C PHE A 14 -7.03 2.64 4.73
N PRO A 15 -7.77 3.72 5.06
CA PRO A 15 -7.65 4.38 6.36
C PRO A 15 -8.03 3.54 7.58
N GLU A 16 -8.75 2.43 7.39
CA GLU A 16 -9.08 1.50 8.47
C GLU A 16 -7.87 0.63 8.86
N ILE A 17 -6.87 0.51 8.00
CA ILE A 17 -5.68 -0.33 8.24
C ILE A 17 -4.84 0.29 9.34
N GLN A 18 -4.92 -0.23 10.56
CA GLN A 18 -4.12 0.24 11.68
C GLN A 18 -2.72 -0.39 11.67
N TYR A 19 -1.71 0.39 12.05
CA TYR A 19 -0.38 -0.11 12.36
C TYR A 19 0.10 0.44 13.70
N TRP A 20 0.96 -0.33 14.38
CA TRP A 20 1.61 0.09 15.61
C TRP A 20 2.76 1.03 15.33
N THR A 21 2.81 2.14 16.07
CA THR A 21 3.96 3.04 16.06
C THR A 21 4.93 2.70 17.17
N VAL A 22 6.17 2.35 16.82
CA VAL A 22 7.22 2.00 17.79
C VAL A 22 7.57 3.21 18.67
N THR A 23 7.82 4.37 18.06
CA THR A 23 8.13 5.61 18.79
C THR A 23 6.94 6.14 19.59
N GLY A 24 5.74 6.06 19.01
CA GLY A 24 4.53 6.64 19.60
C GLY A 24 3.88 5.76 20.66
N LYS A 25 4.05 4.44 20.55
CA LYS A 25 3.39 3.42 21.37
C LYS A 25 1.86 3.49 21.33
N PHE A 26 1.32 3.70 20.13
CA PHE A 26 -0.11 3.62 19.86
C PHE A 26 -0.40 3.14 18.44
N TRP A 27 -1.59 2.59 18.26
CA TRP A 27 -2.18 2.23 16.98
C TRP A 27 -2.65 3.47 16.22
N ARG A 28 -2.35 3.56 14.93
CA ARG A 28 -2.85 4.62 14.05
C ARG A 28 -3.07 4.10 12.63
N PRO A 29 -3.83 4.82 11.78
CA PRO A 29 -3.96 4.47 10.37
C PRO A 29 -2.59 4.38 9.69
N LEU A 30 -2.38 3.34 8.87
CA LEU A 30 -1.23 3.14 8.00
C LEU A 30 -1.22 4.21 6.91
N ILE A 31 -2.39 4.43 6.33
CA ILE A 31 -2.70 5.43 5.32
C ILE A 31 -3.74 6.36 5.93
N ALA A 32 -3.52 7.67 5.90
CA ALA A 32 -4.42 8.62 6.56
C ALA A 32 -5.73 8.79 5.77
N GLU A 33 -5.62 8.87 4.44
CA GLU A 33 -6.72 9.09 3.52
C GLU A 33 -6.38 8.40 2.19
N ALA A 34 -7.37 7.80 1.51
CA ALA A 34 -7.16 7.17 0.20
C ALA A 34 -8.45 7.16 -0.63
N TYR A 35 -8.31 7.20 -1.96
CA TYR A 35 -9.42 7.00 -2.89
C TYR A 35 -8.93 6.61 -4.30
N ALA A 36 -9.79 5.90 -5.03
CA ALA A 36 -9.60 5.58 -6.43
C ALA A 36 -9.80 6.81 -7.34
N LEU A 37 -9.07 6.84 -8.46
CA LEU A 37 -9.09 7.89 -9.47
C LEU A 37 -9.49 7.31 -10.83
N SER A 38 -10.21 8.09 -11.63
CA SER A 38 -10.59 7.70 -12.99
C SER A 38 -9.44 7.76 -14.01
N GLY A 39 -8.30 8.35 -13.65
CA GLY A 39 -7.15 8.48 -14.54
C GLY A 39 -5.95 9.14 -13.87
N ASN A 40 -4.87 9.28 -14.65
CA ASN A 40 -3.59 9.81 -14.20
C ASN A 40 -3.55 11.34 -14.03
N ASP A 41 -4.61 12.06 -14.39
CA ASP A 41 -4.68 13.51 -14.22
C ASP A 41 -5.04 13.90 -12.77
N GLY A 42 -5.40 12.93 -11.93
CA GLY A 42 -5.70 13.10 -10.51
C GLY A 42 -6.97 13.92 -10.23
N SER A 43 -7.74 14.24 -11.27
CA SER A 43 -8.79 15.26 -11.18
C SER A 43 -10.13 14.70 -10.72
N LEU A 44 -10.40 13.42 -11.02
CA LEU A 44 -11.69 12.81 -10.75
C LEU A 44 -11.56 11.61 -9.80
N LYS A 45 -11.93 11.84 -8.53
CA LYS A 45 -12.25 10.75 -7.60
C LYS A 45 -13.40 9.91 -8.16
N ARG A 46 -13.28 8.60 -8.06
CA ARG A 46 -14.34 7.64 -8.38
C ARG A 46 -14.58 6.67 -7.24
N ASP A 47 -15.55 5.79 -7.43
CA ASP A 47 -15.78 4.65 -6.54
C ASP A 47 -14.60 3.68 -6.57
N ASP A 48 -14.52 2.87 -5.52
CA ASP A 48 -13.53 1.81 -5.35
C ASP A 48 -13.53 0.84 -6.54
N PHE A 49 -12.41 0.16 -6.75
CA PHE A 49 -12.25 -0.76 -7.89
C PHE A 49 -13.06 -2.02 -7.68
N ASP A 50 -13.77 -2.44 -8.72
CA ASP A 50 -14.38 -3.77 -8.76
C ASP A 50 -13.29 -4.85 -8.88
N PRO A 51 -13.44 -6.02 -8.26
CA PRO A 51 -12.54 -7.15 -8.47
C PRO A 51 -12.26 -7.47 -9.94
N ALA A 52 -13.21 -7.24 -10.86
CA ALA A 52 -13.04 -7.43 -12.30
C ALA A 52 -12.08 -6.41 -12.95
N GLU A 53 -11.85 -5.25 -12.33
CA GLU A 53 -10.89 -4.24 -12.80
C GLU A 53 -9.44 -4.59 -12.42
N LEU A 54 -9.25 -5.42 -11.39
CA LEU A 54 -7.94 -5.90 -10.95
C LEU A 54 -7.44 -7.03 -11.87
N ILE A 55 -7.12 -6.70 -13.12
CA ILE A 55 -6.62 -7.63 -14.14
C ILE A 55 -5.30 -7.15 -14.73
N PRO A 56 -4.44 -8.06 -15.22
CA PRO A 56 -3.22 -7.68 -15.90
C PRO A 56 -3.47 -6.82 -17.15
N GLY A 57 -2.62 -5.82 -17.36
CA GLY A 57 -2.62 -4.98 -18.57
C GLY A 57 -3.31 -3.63 -18.42
N GLU A 58 -4.08 -3.42 -17.36
CA GLU A 58 -4.75 -2.15 -17.06
C GLU A 58 -3.96 -1.31 -16.04
N ASP A 59 -3.90 0.00 -16.28
CA ASP A 59 -3.34 0.99 -15.34
C ASP A 59 -4.50 1.52 -14.47
N LEU A 60 -4.45 1.26 -13.17
CA LEU A 60 -5.38 1.84 -12.19
C LEU A 60 -4.68 2.96 -11.42
N PHE A 61 -5.42 3.97 -10.97
CA PHE A 61 -4.84 5.14 -10.32
C PHE A 61 -5.47 5.37 -8.95
N ILE A 62 -4.64 5.61 -7.95
CA ILE A 62 -5.09 5.94 -6.61
C ILE A 62 -4.39 7.18 -6.09
N TRP A 63 -5.08 7.90 -5.22
CA TRP A 63 -4.48 8.93 -4.40
C TRP A 63 -4.42 8.45 -2.97
N GLN A 64 -3.32 8.73 -2.28
CA GLN A 64 -3.13 8.44 -0.87
C GLN A 64 -2.48 9.62 -0.13
N LYS A 65 -2.84 9.75 1.14
CA LYS A 65 -2.10 10.52 2.13
C LYS A 65 -1.37 9.56 3.06
N GLU A 66 -0.08 9.39 2.79
CA GLU A 66 0.85 8.62 3.60
C GLU A 66 1.04 9.27 4.98
N ASN A 67 1.28 8.44 5.99
CA ASN A 67 1.70 8.88 7.32
C ASN A 67 3.22 9.07 7.45
N THR A 68 3.92 9.12 6.31
CA THR A 68 5.35 9.37 6.19
C THR A 68 5.58 10.77 5.64
N PHE A 69 6.86 11.14 5.48
CA PHE A 69 7.27 12.36 4.80
C PHE A 69 6.71 12.51 3.38
N ALA A 70 6.35 11.40 2.71
CA ALA A 70 5.85 11.43 1.35
C ALA A 70 4.52 12.18 1.27
N GLY A 71 3.75 12.20 2.37
CA GLY A 71 2.52 12.96 2.47
C GLY A 71 1.54 12.53 1.38
N LYS A 72 1.26 13.42 0.42
CA LYS A 72 0.29 13.15 -0.65
C LYS A 72 0.99 12.50 -1.83
N VAL A 73 0.55 11.30 -2.21
CA VAL A 73 1.12 10.55 -3.32
C VAL A 73 0.00 10.06 -4.23
N MET A 74 0.17 10.24 -5.53
CA MET A 74 -0.65 9.59 -6.55
C MET A 74 0.12 8.39 -7.08
N TYR A 75 -0.47 7.22 -6.99
CA TYR A 75 0.13 5.98 -7.48
C TYR A 75 -0.60 5.47 -8.71
N ARG A 76 0.16 4.94 -9.65
CA ARG A 76 -0.30 4.00 -10.65
C ARG A 76 -0.15 2.59 -10.09
N LEU A 77 -1.23 1.83 -10.08
CA LEU A 77 -1.25 0.40 -9.79
C LEU A 77 -1.28 -0.40 -11.10
N ARG A 78 -0.54 -1.50 -11.13
CA ARG A 78 -0.51 -2.46 -12.23
C ARG A 78 -0.58 -3.87 -11.68
N VAL A 79 -1.60 -4.61 -12.08
CA VAL A 79 -1.64 -6.06 -11.82
C VAL A 79 -0.66 -6.73 -12.79
N LYS A 80 0.31 -7.47 -12.26
CA LYS A 80 1.30 -8.22 -13.03
C LYS A 80 0.87 -9.65 -13.27
N GLU A 81 0.20 -10.22 -12.28
CA GLU A 81 -0.31 -11.58 -12.30
C GLU A 81 -1.61 -11.64 -11.50
N ARG A 82 -2.61 -12.33 -12.04
CA ARG A 82 -3.81 -12.74 -11.34
C ARG A 82 -4.13 -14.18 -11.75
N SER A 83 -4.22 -15.05 -10.76
CA SER A 83 -4.67 -16.44 -10.90
C SER A 83 -5.64 -16.79 -9.76
N GLU A 84 -6.02 -18.05 -9.63
CA GLU A 84 -6.87 -18.50 -8.52
C GLU A 84 -6.16 -18.44 -7.16
N SER A 85 -4.83 -18.57 -7.15
CA SER A 85 -4.02 -18.65 -5.93
C SER A 85 -2.98 -17.54 -5.81
N ARG A 86 -2.83 -16.65 -6.79
CA ARG A 86 -1.77 -15.64 -6.77
C ARG A 86 -2.20 -14.30 -7.36
N LEU A 87 -1.78 -13.23 -6.70
CA LEU A 87 -1.95 -11.85 -7.12
C LEU A 87 -0.63 -11.12 -6.94
N VAL A 88 -0.15 -10.47 -8.00
CA VAL A 88 1.04 -9.62 -7.97
C VAL A 88 0.66 -8.22 -8.44
N ILE A 89 0.91 -7.21 -7.61
CA ILE A 89 0.57 -5.81 -7.89
C ILE A 89 1.82 -4.95 -7.74
N GLU A 90 2.11 -4.16 -8.76
CA GLU A 90 3.09 -3.07 -8.71
C GLU A 90 2.35 -1.76 -8.43
N ALA A 91 2.98 -0.88 -7.66
CA ALA A 91 2.56 0.50 -7.45
C ALA A 91 3.74 1.44 -7.66
N GLU A 92 3.55 2.56 -8.34
CA GLU A 92 4.60 3.58 -8.47
C GLU A 92 4.01 4.99 -8.46
N ASN A 93 4.74 5.96 -7.89
CA ASN A 93 4.29 7.35 -7.88
C ASN A 93 4.30 7.92 -9.31
N THR A 94 3.21 8.58 -9.71
CA THR A 94 3.08 9.17 -11.06
C THR A 94 3.44 10.64 -11.12
N GLN A 95 3.53 11.28 -9.96
CA GLN A 95 3.87 12.68 -9.80
C GLN A 95 5.06 12.84 -8.85
N THR A 96 5.75 13.98 -8.95
CA THR A 96 6.77 14.38 -8.00
C THR A 96 6.17 14.41 -6.59
N VAL A 97 6.82 13.73 -5.66
CA VAL A 97 6.48 13.81 -4.23
C VAL A 97 7.22 14.98 -3.63
N TRP A 98 6.48 15.82 -2.90
CA TRP A 98 6.99 17.06 -2.32
C TRP A 98 6.98 16.98 -0.80
N PHE A 99 8.10 17.34 -0.19
CA PHE A 99 8.15 17.66 1.24
C PHE A 99 8.24 19.18 1.39
N PHE A 100 7.11 19.79 1.80
CA PHE A 100 6.91 21.24 1.74
C PHE A 100 7.16 21.80 0.32
N ILE A 101 8.33 22.39 0.08
CA ILE A 101 8.74 22.99 -1.20
C ILE A 101 9.88 22.22 -1.87
N PHE A 102 10.38 21.16 -1.24
CA PHE A 102 11.47 20.36 -1.77
C PHE A 102 10.92 19.15 -2.52
N PRO A 103 11.28 18.98 -3.81
CA PRO A 103 10.99 17.73 -4.51
C PRO A 103 11.91 16.65 -3.95
N ILE A 104 11.34 15.56 -3.44
CA ILE A 104 12.10 14.49 -2.77
C ILE A 104 12.11 13.17 -3.55
N LEU A 105 11.13 12.97 -4.43
CA LEU A 105 11.01 11.80 -5.30
C LEU A 105 10.42 12.25 -6.63
N ASP A 106 11.12 11.99 -7.73
CA ASP A 106 10.59 12.16 -9.07
C ASP A 106 9.56 11.06 -9.41
N PRO A 107 8.73 11.23 -10.46
CA PRO A 107 7.84 10.17 -10.93
C PRO A 107 8.59 8.85 -11.18
N GLY A 108 8.07 7.75 -10.63
CA GLY A 108 8.67 6.42 -10.73
C GLY A 108 9.80 6.13 -9.74
N GLU A 109 10.14 7.07 -8.86
CA GLU A 109 11.19 6.89 -7.86
C GLU A 109 10.73 6.24 -6.55
N TYR A 110 9.42 6.08 -6.37
CA TYR A 110 8.83 5.42 -5.21
C TYR A 110 7.93 4.28 -5.68
N GLN A 111 8.47 3.08 -5.58
CA GLN A 111 7.92 1.87 -6.18
C GLN A 111 7.69 0.79 -5.13
N PHE A 112 6.61 0.05 -5.31
CA PHE A 112 6.26 -1.10 -4.51
C PHE A 112 5.91 -2.25 -5.44
N ILE A 113 6.21 -3.46 -5.00
CA ILE A 113 5.64 -4.67 -5.57
C ILE A 113 5.18 -5.58 -4.43
N TYR A 114 3.95 -6.05 -4.54
CA TYR A 114 3.28 -6.91 -3.57
C TYR A 114 3.01 -8.26 -4.20
N PHE A 115 3.34 -9.32 -3.47
CA PHE A 115 3.08 -10.70 -3.82
C PHE A 115 2.16 -11.30 -2.77
N LEU A 116 0.99 -11.75 -3.22
CA LEU A 116 -0.05 -12.36 -2.42
C LEU A 116 -0.30 -13.74 -2.99
N GLU A 117 0.09 -14.79 -2.26
CA GLU A 117 0.04 -16.16 -2.74
C GLU A 117 -0.66 -17.04 -1.70
N GLN A 118 -1.62 -17.83 -2.14
CA GLN A 118 -2.26 -18.84 -1.31
C GLN A 118 -1.32 -20.05 -1.22
N GLU A 119 -0.78 -20.30 -0.03
CA GLU A 119 0.06 -21.48 0.23
C GLU A 119 -0.78 -22.74 0.50
N SER A 120 -1.94 -22.57 1.14
CA SER A 120 -2.88 -23.65 1.45
C SER A 120 -4.31 -23.10 1.54
N ASP A 121 -5.29 -23.96 1.78
CA ASP A 121 -6.70 -23.55 1.97
C ASP A 121 -6.86 -22.48 3.06
N GLU A 122 -5.99 -22.46 4.06
CA GLU A 122 -6.06 -21.54 5.22
C GLU A 122 -4.90 -20.55 5.31
N THR A 123 -3.85 -20.70 4.49
CA THR A 123 -2.61 -19.92 4.62
C THR A 123 -2.34 -19.05 3.41
N TRP A 124 -2.05 -17.77 3.66
CA TRP A 124 -1.56 -16.81 2.67
C TRP A 124 -0.13 -16.40 2.97
N ARG A 125 0.71 -16.40 1.93
CA ARG A 125 2.02 -15.77 1.91
C ARG A 125 1.87 -14.35 1.38
N TYR A 126 2.44 -13.41 2.13
CA TYR A 126 2.60 -12.03 1.73
C TYR A 126 4.08 -11.68 1.69
N TYR A 127 4.49 -11.07 0.59
CA TYR A 127 5.83 -10.51 0.43
C TYR A 127 5.73 -9.17 -0.29
N SER A 128 6.50 -8.19 0.15
CA SER A 128 6.55 -6.89 -0.49
C SER A 128 7.96 -6.36 -0.59
N LEU A 129 8.27 -5.72 -1.70
CA LEU A 129 9.49 -4.96 -1.90
C LEU A 129 9.12 -3.50 -2.13
N MET A 130 9.85 -2.61 -1.45
CA MET A 130 9.81 -1.18 -1.68
C MET A 130 11.15 -0.76 -2.25
N ARG A 131 11.12 0.04 -3.32
CA ARG A 131 12.29 0.70 -3.88
C ARG A 131 12.06 2.20 -3.83
N MET A 132 13.04 2.92 -3.30
CA MET A 132 13.09 4.37 -3.31
C MET A 132 14.43 4.78 -3.89
N SER A 133 14.44 5.52 -5.00
CA SER A 133 15.69 5.83 -5.73
C SER A 133 16.35 7.16 -5.35
N SER A 134 15.76 7.93 -4.43
CA SER A 134 16.43 9.11 -3.88
C SER A 134 17.38 8.72 -2.75
N GLY A 135 18.53 9.42 -2.65
CA GLY A 135 19.40 9.36 -1.47
C GLY A 135 18.76 9.97 -0.21
N TRP A 136 17.46 10.26 -0.26
CA TRP A 136 16.67 10.80 0.82
C TRP A 136 15.85 9.66 1.44
N ASN A 137 16.50 8.85 2.27
CA ASN A 137 15.81 7.89 3.12
C ASN A 137 15.82 8.41 4.57
N PRO A 138 14.78 9.11 5.04
CA PRO A 138 14.72 9.54 6.44
C PRO A 138 14.50 8.38 7.41
N TYR A 139 14.50 7.13 6.92
CA TYR A 139 14.47 5.89 7.69
C TYR A 139 15.79 5.07 7.55
N GLU A 140 16.94 5.71 7.33
CA GLU A 140 18.26 5.06 7.42
C GLU A 140 18.47 4.33 8.77
N GLU A 141 19.20 3.21 8.73
CA GLU A 141 19.53 2.23 9.80
C GLU A 141 18.83 2.39 11.18
N GLY A 142 18.04 1.37 11.58
CA GLY A 142 17.40 1.30 12.91
C GLY A 142 15.88 1.54 12.94
N TYR A 143 15.20 1.45 11.80
CA TYR A 143 13.73 1.56 11.68
C TYR A 143 13.05 0.25 11.23
N GLU A 144 13.70 -0.90 11.39
CA GLU A 144 13.19 -2.21 10.95
C GLU A 144 11.81 -2.51 11.54
N GLU A 145 11.62 -2.17 12.81
CA GLU A 145 10.38 -2.36 13.55
C GLU A 145 9.21 -1.57 12.93
N HIS A 146 9.51 -0.38 12.37
CA HIS A 146 8.50 0.41 11.64
C HIS A 146 8.07 -0.30 10.35
N TYR A 147 9.02 -0.86 9.61
CA TYR A 147 8.72 -1.60 8.38
C TYR A 147 7.98 -2.90 8.68
N ILE A 148 8.36 -3.63 9.73
CA ILE A 148 7.68 -4.85 10.19
C ILE A 148 6.21 -4.54 10.49
N ASN A 149 5.94 -3.52 11.32
CA ASN A 149 4.56 -3.18 11.69
C ASN A 149 3.72 -2.72 10.49
N ARG A 150 4.30 -1.98 9.54
CA ARG A 150 3.61 -1.58 8.31
C ARG A 150 3.31 -2.78 7.41
N ALA A 151 4.27 -3.69 7.24
CA ALA A 151 4.10 -4.90 6.44
C ALA A 151 3.03 -5.83 7.05
N VAL A 152 3.05 -6.02 8.37
CA VAL A 152 2.05 -6.84 9.08
C VAL A 152 0.67 -6.21 9.03
N ALA A 153 0.55 -4.88 9.15
CA ALA A 153 -0.72 -4.19 9.01
C ALA A 153 -1.36 -4.44 7.63
N LEU A 154 -0.57 -4.30 6.56
CA LEU A 154 -1.05 -4.58 5.21
C LEU A 154 -1.38 -6.06 5.02
N PHE A 155 -0.53 -6.98 5.51
CA PHE A 155 -0.80 -8.42 5.51
C PHE A 155 -2.13 -8.77 6.21
N ARG A 156 -2.37 -8.22 7.41
CA ARG A 156 -3.59 -8.47 8.17
C ARG A 156 -4.81 -8.00 7.37
N TYR A 157 -4.75 -6.80 6.79
CA TYR A 157 -5.82 -6.28 5.96
C TYR A 157 -6.13 -7.19 4.76
N VAL A 158 -5.12 -7.57 3.97
CA VAL A 158 -5.31 -8.42 2.79
C VAL A 158 -5.80 -9.84 3.15
N ALA A 159 -5.38 -10.35 4.31
CA ALA A 159 -5.83 -11.63 4.85
C ALA A 159 -7.22 -11.58 5.53
N GLY A 160 -7.83 -10.40 5.67
CA GLY A 160 -9.12 -10.23 6.35
C GLY A 160 -9.04 -10.34 7.88
N ILE A 161 -7.83 -10.16 8.45
CA ILE A 161 -7.55 -10.16 9.88
C ILE A 161 -7.62 -8.72 10.41
N PRO A 162 -8.21 -8.46 11.59
CA PRO A 162 -8.15 -7.14 12.23
C PRO A 162 -6.71 -6.64 12.35
N ALA A 163 -6.46 -5.40 11.91
CA ALA A 163 -5.09 -4.87 11.78
C ALA A 163 -4.45 -4.49 13.14
N ASP A 164 -5.26 -4.19 14.15
CA ASP A 164 -4.91 -3.67 15.48
C ASP A 164 -4.83 -4.75 16.58
N GLN A 165 -4.53 -6.01 16.21
CA GLN A 165 -4.37 -7.08 17.19
C GLN A 165 -3.11 -6.92 18.05
N GLU A 166 -3.28 -7.12 19.35
CA GLU A 166 -2.23 -7.23 20.37
C GLU A 166 -1.66 -8.67 20.43
N PRO A 167 -0.34 -8.82 20.67
CA PRO A 167 0.66 -7.76 20.71
C PRO A 167 0.96 -7.21 19.29
N PRO A 168 1.50 -5.98 19.17
CA PRO A 168 2.08 -5.53 17.91
C PRO A 168 3.20 -6.47 17.47
N ALA A 169 3.45 -6.56 16.16
CA ALA A 169 4.44 -7.49 15.62
C ALA A 169 5.88 -7.11 16.05
N ALA A 170 6.18 -5.82 16.08
CA ALA A 170 7.39 -5.26 16.68
C ALA A 170 7.00 -4.17 17.71
N PRO A 171 7.08 -4.45 19.03
CA PRO A 171 6.62 -3.54 20.08
C PRO A 171 7.48 -2.29 20.28
#